data_AF-A0A3D2UYH5-F1
#
_entry.id   AF-A0A3D2UYH5-F1
#
_cell.length_a   1.000
_cell.length_b   1.000
_cell.length_c   1.000
_cell.angle_alpha   90.00
_cell.angle_beta   90.00
_cell.angle_gamma   90.00
#
_symmetry.space_group_name_H-M   'P 1'
#
loop_
_entity.id
_entity.type
_entity.pdbx_description
1 polymer ?
#
loop_
_entity_poly.entity_id
_entity_poly.type
_entity_poly.pdbx_seq_one_letter_code
_entity_poly.pdbx_strand_id
1 'polypeptide(L)'
;MDQKTIAGTAYKVGDIEPGLEISGLEFLKFTNPETNLKNLNQAIHNVLLGMELVSVVGNACSEMEAILSQLKQWVSPSSNPEEKALLDVKISLKLRELDQVAETFNHKGQKLLDGSLSASAKTETHSYLVVGANGSPENRINLNTSLNIPPITSKTLGLGALSPCSPRKGLKGLMVLENALAIINRLKQRSGALKTHLQEIQKNLATAIENHRAANSAPGSYEQAREFLRAANNLIKKEQKRILKRSPSLIFPHNEMCDKNLKEGK
;
A
#
# COMPACT_ATOMS: atom_id res chain seq x y z
N MET A 1 2.05 0.71 -15.50
CA MET A 1 2.56 0.15 -14.24
C MET A 1 2.22 -1.33 -14.19
N ASP A 2 3.21 -2.21 -14.29
CA ASP A 2 2.99 -3.66 -14.12
C ASP A 2 2.81 -3.99 -12.63
N GLN A 3 1.57 -3.85 -12.15
CA GLN A 3 1.19 -4.30 -10.82
C GLN A 3 0.82 -5.79 -10.91
N LYS A 4 1.66 -6.68 -10.35
CA LYS A 4 1.28 -8.07 -10.16
C LYS A 4 0.29 -8.16 -9.00
N THR A 5 -0.99 -8.24 -9.31
CA THR A 5 -1.99 -8.75 -8.36
C THR A 5 -2.03 -10.28 -8.51
N ILE A 6 -1.84 -11.02 -7.43
CA ILE A 6 -2.05 -12.47 -7.44
C ILE A 6 -3.57 -12.71 -7.49
N ALA A 7 -4.05 -13.37 -8.54
CA ALA A 7 -5.45 -13.75 -8.65
C ALA A 7 -5.81 -14.72 -7.51
N GLY A 8 -6.87 -14.40 -6.75
CA GLY A 8 -7.43 -15.31 -5.76
C GLY A 8 -7.95 -16.56 -6.46
N THR A 9 -7.30 -17.70 -6.23
CA THR A 9 -7.75 -18.99 -6.76
C THR A 9 -8.84 -19.54 -5.84
N ALA A 10 -10.05 -19.68 -6.39
CA ALA A 10 -11.10 -20.48 -5.77
C ALA A 10 -10.79 -21.96 -6.04
N TYR A 11 -10.16 -22.64 -5.07
CA TYR A 11 -9.96 -24.08 -5.15
C TYR A 11 -11.21 -24.81 -4.63
N LYS A 12 -11.83 -25.61 -5.52
CA LYS A 12 -12.84 -26.61 -5.15
C LYS A 12 -12.16 -27.73 -4.36
N VAL A 13 -12.72 -28.06 -3.20
CA VAL A 13 -12.29 -29.19 -2.37
C VAL A 13 -12.60 -30.49 -3.11
N GLY A 14 -11.56 -31.23 -3.49
CA GLY A 14 -11.66 -32.60 -3.97
C GLY A 14 -11.75 -33.59 -2.81
N ASP A 15 -12.42 -34.71 -3.08
CA ASP A 15 -12.96 -35.74 -2.20
C ASP A 15 -12.03 -36.23 -1.06
N ILE A 16 -12.58 -36.30 0.15
CA ILE A 16 -11.94 -36.89 1.35
C ILE A 16 -12.66 -38.21 1.66
N GLU A 17 -11.94 -39.33 1.70
CA GLU A 17 -12.46 -40.62 2.16
C GLU A 17 -13.04 -40.53 3.59
N PRO A 18 -14.19 -41.16 3.89
CA PRO A 18 -14.84 -41.02 5.17
C PRO A 18 -14.28 -42.03 6.18
N GLY A 19 -13.44 -41.58 7.11
CA GLY A 19 -12.92 -42.52 8.11
C GLY A 19 -11.92 -42.03 9.15
N LEU A 20 -12.09 -40.85 9.75
CA LEU A 20 -11.72 -40.58 11.16
C LEU A 20 -12.21 -39.18 11.54
N GLU A 21 -12.75 -39.03 12.75
CA GLU A 21 -13.46 -37.83 13.24
C GLU A 21 -12.77 -36.49 12.92
N ILE A 22 -13.30 -35.79 11.91
CA ILE A 22 -13.01 -34.39 11.59
C ILE A 22 -14.29 -33.61 11.91
N SER A 23 -14.53 -33.22 13.17
CA SER A 23 -15.76 -32.46 13.50
C SER A 23 -15.63 -31.44 14.63
N GLY A 24 -14.42 -31.03 15.01
CA GLY A 24 -14.24 -30.02 16.07
C GLY A 24 -13.56 -28.72 15.68
N LEU A 25 -12.84 -28.66 14.54
CA LEU A 25 -11.90 -27.57 14.26
C LEU A 25 -12.08 -26.98 12.85
N GLU A 26 -13.18 -27.28 12.17
CA GLU A 26 -13.43 -26.78 10.82
C GLU A 26 -13.67 -25.27 10.77
N PHE A 27 -14.12 -24.68 11.90
CA PHE A 27 -14.24 -23.23 12.07
C PHE A 27 -12.88 -22.50 12.18
N LEU A 28 -11.77 -23.24 12.39
CA LEU A 28 -10.41 -22.70 12.41
C LEU A 28 -9.69 -22.79 11.06
N LYS A 29 -10.37 -23.25 9.99
CA LYS A 29 -9.91 -22.99 8.63
C LYS A 29 -10.11 -21.50 8.35
N PHE A 30 -9.26 -20.65 8.94
CA PHE A 30 -9.12 -19.26 8.54
C PHE A 30 -8.91 -19.28 7.03
N THR A 31 -9.88 -18.74 6.29
CA THR A 31 -9.80 -18.62 4.84
C THR A 31 -8.59 -17.76 4.49
N ASN A 32 -7.50 -18.45 4.20
CA ASN A 32 -6.24 -18.04 3.59
C ASN A 32 -5.55 -16.75 4.14
N PRO A 33 -5.26 -16.66 5.44
CA PRO A 33 -4.60 -15.50 6.03
C PRO A 33 -3.17 -15.26 5.47
N GLU A 34 -2.50 -16.30 4.96
CA GLU A 34 -1.22 -16.17 4.28
C GLU A 34 -1.33 -15.38 2.97
N THR A 35 -2.42 -15.57 2.20
CA THR A 35 -2.64 -14.77 0.99
C THR A 35 -2.92 -13.31 1.30
N ASN A 36 -3.68 -13.02 2.35
CA ASN A 36 -3.93 -11.64 2.77
C ASN A 36 -2.63 -10.96 3.21
N LEU A 37 -1.77 -11.64 3.96
CA LEU A 37 -0.48 -11.09 4.37
C LEU A 37 0.42 -10.82 3.15
N LYS A 38 0.48 -11.72 2.17
CA LYS A 38 1.21 -11.49 0.91
C LYS A 38 0.65 -10.29 0.14
N ASN A 39 -0.68 -10.19 0.04
CA ASN A 39 -1.32 -9.07 -0.66
C ASN A 39 -1.10 -7.74 0.05
N LEU A 40 -1.14 -7.69 1.39
CA LEU A 40 -0.84 -6.49 2.16
C LEU A 40 0.63 -6.06 2.03
N ASN A 41 1.58 -6.99 1.98
CA ASN A 41 2.97 -6.66 1.66
C ASN A 41 3.09 -6.08 0.24
N GLN A 42 2.40 -6.65 -0.73
CA GLN A 42 2.35 -6.10 -2.09
C GLN A 42 1.70 -4.71 -2.11
N ALA A 43 0.67 -4.47 -1.31
CA ALA A 43 0.05 -3.16 -1.17
C ALA A 43 1.03 -2.11 -0.63
N ILE A 44 1.88 -2.45 0.36
CA ILE A 44 2.97 -1.56 0.80
C ILE A 44 3.92 -1.24 -0.36
N HIS A 45 4.34 -2.24 -1.13
CA HIS A 45 5.19 -2.00 -2.30
C HIS A 45 4.52 -1.09 -3.32
N ASN A 46 3.23 -1.29 -3.61
CA ASN A 46 2.48 -0.42 -4.50
C ASN A 46 2.41 1.01 -3.96
N VAL A 47 2.10 1.20 -2.66
CA VAL A 47 2.08 2.51 -2.00
C VAL A 47 3.43 3.22 -2.14
N LEU A 48 4.54 2.51 -1.94
CA LEU A 48 5.89 3.06 -2.14
C LEU A 48 6.13 3.51 -3.58
N LEU A 49 5.71 2.71 -4.57
CA LEU A 49 5.77 3.11 -5.99
C LEU A 49 4.87 4.31 -6.29
N GLY A 50 3.71 4.40 -5.63
CA GLY A 50 2.84 5.58 -5.68
C GLY A 50 3.55 6.82 -5.13
N MET A 51 4.22 6.70 -3.99
CA MET A 51 4.99 7.80 -3.38
C MET A 51 6.17 8.24 -4.26
N GLU A 52 6.83 7.30 -4.94
CA GLU A 52 7.87 7.58 -5.93
C GLU A 52 7.30 8.42 -7.09
N LEU A 53 6.24 7.93 -7.75
CA LEU A 53 5.56 8.64 -8.84
C LEU A 53 5.15 10.05 -8.41
N VAL A 54 4.51 10.18 -7.24
CA VAL A 54 4.03 11.47 -6.73
C VAL A 54 5.20 12.41 -6.40
N SER A 55 6.34 11.88 -5.98
CA SER A 55 7.55 12.68 -5.76
C SER A 55 8.14 13.18 -7.08
N VAL A 56 8.14 12.37 -8.14
CA VAL A 56 8.53 12.81 -9.49
C VAL A 56 7.61 13.94 -9.96
N VAL A 57 6.30 13.82 -9.76
CA VAL A 57 5.34 14.89 -10.09
C VAL A 57 5.62 16.17 -9.29
N GLY A 58 5.91 16.07 -7.99
CA GLY A 58 6.22 17.23 -7.15
C GLY A 58 7.51 17.95 -7.56
N ASN A 59 8.53 17.18 -7.94
CA ASN A 59 9.79 17.73 -8.48
C ASN A 59 9.53 18.43 -9.82
N ALA A 60 8.73 17.81 -10.70
CA ALA A 60 8.33 18.40 -11.96
C ALA A 60 7.62 19.74 -11.80
N CYS A 61 6.69 19.82 -10.85
CA CYS A 61 6.01 21.07 -10.55
C CYS A 61 6.99 22.15 -10.07
N SER A 62 8.03 21.79 -9.31
CA SER A 62 9.03 22.74 -8.82
C SER A 62 9.92 23.28 -9.94
N GLU A 63 10.32 22.44 -10.90
CA GLU A 63 11.06 22.88 -12.09
C GLU A 63 10.20 23.79 -12.99
N MET A 64 8.93 23.41 -13.22
CA MET A 64 7.99 24.23 -13.99
C MET A 64 7.70 25.58 -13.32
N GLU A 65 7.55 25.61 -12.00
CA GLU A 65 7.36 26.83 -11.21
C GLU A 65 8.55 27.79 -11.38
N ALA A 66 9.79 27.26 -11.38
CA ALA A 66 10.99 28.06 -11.61
C ALA A 66 11.02 28.65 -13.03
N ILE A 67 10.67 27.86 -14.04
CA ILE A 67 10.59 28.31 -15.45
C ILE A 67 9.54 29.42 -15.62
N LEU A 68 8.34 29.21 -15.09
CA LEU A 68 7.24 30.17 -15.17
C LEU A 68 7.55 31.47 -14.40
N SER A 69 8.26 31.36 -13.27
CA SER A 69 8.69 32.54 -12.49
C SER A 69 9.72 33.38 -13.24
N GLN A 70 10.64 32.74 -13.98
CA GLN A 70 11.58 33.45 -14.86
C GLN A 70 10.85 34.14 -16.02
N LEU A 71 9.88 33.45 -16.65
CA LEU A 71 9.03 34.05 -17.67
C LEU A 71 8.28 35.28 -17.15
N LYS A 72 7.76 35.21 -15.91
CA LYS A 72 7.09 36.34 -15.25
C LYS A 72 7.98 37.58 -15.13
N GLN A 73 9.29 37.41 -14.88
CA GLN A 73 10.23 38.53 -14.79
C GLN A 73 10.47 39.21 -16.15
N TRP A 74 10.37 38.47 -17.26
CA TRP A 74 10.65 39.01 -18.60
C TRP A 74 9.44 39.59 -19.32
N VAL A 75 8.22 39.30 -18.85
CA VAL A 75 6.96 39.90 -19.37
C VAL A 75 6.74 41.33 -18.85
N SER A 76 7.83 42.04 -18.50
CA SER A 76 7.81 43.46 -18.16
C SER A 76 7.68 44.32 -19.43
N PRO A 77 6.90 45.42 -19.40
CA PRO A 77 6.79 46.32 -20.54
C PRO A 77 8.12 47.08 -20.76
N SER A 78 8.89 46.66 -21.78
CA SER A 78 9.98 47.49 -22.32
C SER A 78 9.45 48.45 -23.39
N SER A 79 10.07 49.62 -23.53
CA SER A 79 9.82 50.58 -24.61
C SER A 79 10.81 50.47 -25.77
N ASN A 80 12.02 49.94 -25.52
CA ASN A 80 13.10 49.84 -26.51
C ASN A 80 12.87 48.66 -27.49
N PRO A 81 12.84 48.88 -28.82
CA PRO A 81 12.64 47.82 -29.80
C PRO A 81 13.72 46.74 -29.81
N GLU A 82 14.99 47.06 -29.56
CA GLU A 82 16.08 46.07 -29.52
C GLU A 82 15.96 45.16 -28.28
N GLU A 83 15.64 45.76 -27.14
CA GLU A 83 15.41 45.03 -25.89
C GLU A 83 14.19 44.11 -26.00
N LYS A 84 13.13 44.55 -26.68
CA LYS A 84 11.95 43.71 -26.97
C LYS A 84 12.33 42.48 -27.78
N ALA A 85 13.07 42.64 -28.87
CA ALA A 85 13.49 41.53 -29.72
C ALA A 85 14.33 40.50 -28.92
N LEU A 86 15.23 40.97 -28.05
CA LEU A 86 16.00 40.09 -27.17
C LEU A 86 15.12 39.34 -26.16
N LEU A 87 14.14 40.01 -25.55
CA LEU A 87 13.22 39.41 -24.61
C LEU A 87 12.28 38.39 -25.29
N ASP A 88 11.81 38.66 -26.51
CA ASP A 88 11.02 37.73 -27.31
C ASP A 88 11.77 36.41 -27.55
N VAL A 89 13.06 36.49 -27.89
CA VAL A 89 13.92 35.31 -28.06
C VAL A 89 14.07 34.54 -26.75
N LYS A 90 14.33 35.24 -25.63
CA LYS A 90 14.44 34.62 -24.30
C LYS A 90 13.15 33.90 -23.88
N ILE A 91 12.00 34.55 -24.06
CA ILE A 91 10.68 33.97 -23.78
C ILE A 91 10.46 32.72 -24.63
N SER A 92 10.74 32.80 -25.94
CA SER A 92 10.57 31.67 -26.86
C SER A 92 11.43 30.47 -26.49
N LEU A 93 12.70 30.69 -26.13
CA LEU A 93 13.60 29.63 -25.67
C LEU A 93 13.10 29.00 -24.36
N LYS A 94 12.59 29.82 -23.44
CA LYS A 94 12.13 29.35 -22.13
C LYS A 94 10.79 28.61 -22.18
N LEU A 95 9.93 28.96 -23.15
CA LEU A 95 8.74 28.17 -23.46
C LEU A 95 9.09 26.79 -24.05
N ARG A 96 10.13 26.73 -24.90
CA ARG A 96 10.64 25.44 -25.38
C ARG A 96 11.22 24.59 -24.25
N GLU A 97 11.95 25.22 -23.32
CA GLU A 97 12.44 24.54 -22.11
C GLU A 97 11.27 23.98 -21.29
N LEU A 98 10.18 24.74 -21.11
CA LEU A 98 8.97 24.26 -20.43
C LEU A 98 8.38 23.01 -21.10
N ASP A 99 8.25 23.03 -22.42
CA ASP A 99 7.72 21.90 -23.19
C ASP A 99 8.64 20.68 -23.13
N GLN A 100 9.95 20.89 -23.24
CA GLN A 100 10.94 19.81 -23.12
C GLN A 100 10.90 19.19 -21.72
N VAL A 101 10.82 20.01 -20.67
CA VAL A 101 10.68 19.55 -19.29
C VAL A 101 9.39 18.76 -19.10
N ALA A 102 8.28 19.20 -19.70
CA ALA A 102 7.02 18.46 -19.66
C ALA A 102 7.12 17.07 -20.33
N GLU A 103 7.92 16.95 -21.39
CA GLU A 103 8.14 15.69 -22.11
C GLU A 103 9.11 14.73 -21.43
N THR A 104 10.11 15.26 -20.71
CA THR A 104 11.14 14.44 -20.04
C THR A 104 10.62 13.78 -18.77
N PHE A 105 9.64 14.38 -18.09
CA PHE A 105 9.04 13.79 -16.89
C PHE A 105 8.27 12.52 -17.19
N ASN A 106 8.92 11.40 -16.88
CA ASN A 106 8.38 10.07 -16.99
C ASN A 106 8.63 9.28 -15.71
N HIS A 107 7.75 8.33 -15.44
CA HIS A 107 7.96 7.32 -14.42
C HIS A 107 7.71 5.95 -15.05
N LYS A 108 8.74 5.12 -15.10
CA LYS A 108 8.71 3.78 -15.71
C LYS A 108 8.19 3.78 -17.15
N GLY A 109 8.63 4.75 -17.95
CA GLY A 109 8.25 4.90 -19.36
C GLY A 109 6.87 5.51 -19.61
N GLN A 110 6.13 5.88 -18.55
CA GLN A 110 4.85 6.58 -18.67
C GLN A 110 5.07 8.08 -18.49
N LYS A 111 4.64 8.88 -19.48
CA LYS A 111 4.60 10.35 -19.36
C LYS A 111 3.58 10.73 -18.30
N LEU A 112 3.92 11.68 -17.44
CA LEU A 112 3.07 12.06 -16.31
C LEU A 112 2.26 13.33 -16.58
N LEU A 113 2.70 14.16 -17.52
CA LEU A 113 2.20 15.51 -17.74
C LEU A 113 1.48 15.68 -19.09
N ASP A 114 1.20 14.59 -19.79
CA ASP A 114 0.53 14.57 -21.10
C ASP A 114 -1.02 14.61 -21.00
N GLY A 115 -1.56 14.66 -19.78
CA GLY A 115 -3.00 14.67 -19.52
C GLY A 115 -3.62 13.29 -19.31
N SER A 116 -2.84 12.21 -19.44
CA SER A 116 -3.31 10.84 -19.15
C SER A 116 -3.77 10.65 -17.70
N LEU A 117 -3.25 11.47 -16.78
CA LEU A 117 -3.63 11.52 -15.35
C LEU A 117 -4.64 12.64 -15.04
N SER A 118 -5.35 13.17 -16.03
CA SER A 118 -6.43 14.14 -15.82
C SER A 118 -7.70 13.44 -15.32
N ALA A 119 -8.46 14.10 -14.45
CA ALA A 119 -9.78 13.63 -14.02
C ALA A 119 -10.82 13.70 -15.14
N SER A 120 -10.55 14.48 -16.20
CA SER A 120 -11.39 14.57 -17.40
C SER A 120 -11.09 13.48 -18.42
N ALA A 121 -10.09 12.62 -18.17
CA ALA A 121 -9.84 11.45 -19.00
C ALA A 121 -11.03 10.47 -18.92
N LYS A 122 -11.13 9.56 -19.89
CA LYS A 122 -12.18 8.53 -19.85
C LYS A 122 -11.98 7.67 -18.60
N THR A 123 -13.04 7.40 -17.85
CA THR A 123 -12.96 6.64 -16.59
C THR A 123 -12.33 5.25 -16.77
N GLU A 124 -12.54 4.63 -17.94
CA GLU A 124 -11.94 3.35 -18.32
C GLU A 124 -10.41 3.38 -18.45
N THR A 125 -9.85 4.57 -18.66
CA THR A 125 -8.39 4.81 -18.78
C THR A 125 -7.77 5.33 -17.49
N HIS A 126 -8.56 5.47 -16.42
CA HIS A 126 -8.04 5.94 -15.14
C HIS A 126 -7.02 4.95 -14.58
N SER A 127 -5.94 5.51 -14.05
CA SER A 127 -4.90 4.75 -13.37
C SER A 127 -5.26 4.56 -11.90
N TYR A 128 -5.26 3.31 -11.45
CA TYR A 128 -5.56 2.95 -10.07
C TYR A 128 -4.32 2.39 -9.37
N LEU A 129 -4.10 2.84 -8.15
CA LEU A 129 -3.11 2.29 -7.24
C LEU A 129 -3.81 1.34 -6.27
N VAL A 130 -3.47 0.05 -6.30
CA VAL A 130 -3.99 -0.91 -5.32
C VAL A 130 -3.22 -0.75 -4.02
N VAL A 131 -3.92 -0.31 -2.97
CA VAL A 131 -3.37 0.03 -1.64
C VAL A 131 -3.93 -0.84 -0.52
N GLY A 132 -4.56 -1.97 -0.85
CA GLY A 132 -5.11 -2.91 0.13
C GLY A 132 -4.95 -4.36 -0.30
N ALA A 133 -5.60 -5.26 0.44
CA ALA A 133 -5.42 -6.70 0.29
C ALA A 133 -6.01 -7.30 -1.01
N ASN A 134 -6.80 -6.53 -1.77
CA ASN A 134 -7.41 -6.99 -3.01
C ASN A 134 -7.65 -5.83 -3.99
N GLY A 135 -8.22 -6.14 -5.15
CA GLY A 135 -8.55 -5.18 -6.20
C GLY A 135 -9.94 -4.55 -6.11
N SER A 136 -10.63 -4.59 -4.98
CA SER A 136 -11.93 -3.94 -4.86
C SER A 136 -11.79 -2.40 -4.85
N PRO A 137 -12.82 -1.64 -5.24
CA PRO A 137 -12.78 -0.18 -5.30
C PRO A 137 -12.32 0.50 -3.99
N GLU A 138 -12.69 -0.06 -2.84
CA GLU A 138 -12.30 0.42 -1.51
C GLU A 138 -10.80 0.27 -1.21
N ASN A 139 -10.11 -0.64 -1.91
CA ASN A 139 -8.69 -0.91 -1.76
C ASN A 139 -7.86 -0.24 -2.85
N ARG A 140 -8.44 0.74 -3.57
CA ARG A 140 -7.81 1.42 -4.70
C ARG A 140 -7.88 2.93 -4.56
N ILE A 141 -6.79 3.60 -4.92
CA ILE A 141 -6.76 5.05 -5.11
C ILE A 141 -6.78 5.34 -6.60
N ASN A 142 -7.69 6.21 -7.02
CA ASN A 142 -7.71 6.71 -8.39
C ASN A 142 -6.73 7.88 -8.54
N LEU A 143 -5.62 7.66 -9.25
CA LEU A 143 -4.57 8.66 -9.43
C LEU A 143 -5.05 9.84 -10.29
N ASN A 144 -5.94 9.62 -11.25
CA ASN A 144 -6.50 10.68 -12.09
C ASN A 144 -7.33 11.68 -11.28
N THR A 145 -8.17 11.19 -10.37
CA THR A 145 -8.98 12.08 -9.52
C THR A 145 -8.15 12.71 -8.40
N SER A 146 -7.15 12.00 -7.86
CA SER A 146 -6.30 12.52 -6.79
C SER A 146 -5.30 13.56 -7.29
N LEU A 147 -4.60 13.30 -8.40
CA LEU A 147 -3.63 14.23 -8.98
C LEU A 147 -4.26 15.23 -9.95
N ASN A 148 -5.19 14.78 -10.81
CA ASN A 148 -5.83 15.55 -11.88
C ASN A 148 -4.83 16.44 -12.62
N ILE A 149 -3.88 15.79 -13.28
CA ILE A 149 -2.85 16.48 -14.05
C ILE A 149 -3.43 16.74 -15.45
N PRO A 150 -3.80 17.98 -15.79
CA PRO A 150 -4.15 18.30 -17.18
C PRO A 150 -2.89 18.19 -18.05
N PRO A 151 -3.01 18.12 -19.39
CA PRO A 151 -1.85 18.21 -20.26
C PRO A 151 -1.11 19.52 -20.01
N ILE A 152 0.19 19.45 -19.71
CA ILE A 152 1.03 20.61 -19.43
C ILE A 152 1.98 20.84 -20.61
N THR A 153 1.74 21.92 -21.34
CA THR A 153 2.58 22.45 -22.43
C THR A 153 2.42 23.95 -22.46
N SER A 154 3.33 24.67 -23.11
CA SER A 154 3.23 26.09 -23.41
C SER A 154 1.88 26.42 -24.06
N LYS A 155 1.39 25.56 -24.96
CA LYS A 155 0.10 25.73 -25.63
C LYS A 155 -1.08 25.56 -24.68
N THR A 156 -1.12 24.49 -23.89
CA THR A 156 -2.26 24.18 -22.99
C THR A 156 -2.33 25.14 -21.80
N LEU A 157 -1.20 25.70 -21.39
CA LEU A 157 -1.13 26.80 -20.41
C LEU A 157 -1.45 28.18 -21.01
N GLY A 158 -1.70 28.26 -22.33
CA GLY A 158 -2.04 29.51 -23.03
C GLY A 158 -0.85 30.44 -23.29
N LEU A 159 0.38 29.95 -23.13
CA LEU A 159 1.61 30.73 -23.19
C LEU A 159 2.16 30.92 -24.62
N GLY A 160 1.58 30.25 -25.62
CA GLY A 160 2.06 30.29 -27.01
C GLY A 160 2.00 31.67 -27.70
N ALA A 161 1.31 32.65 -27.12
CA ALA A 161 1.24 34.03 -27.60
C ALA A 161 1.89 35.04 -26.64
N LEU A 162 2.71 34.58 -25.67
CA LEU A 162 3.45 35.49 -24.80
C LEU A 162 4.47 36.29 -25.61
N SER A 163 4.43 37.61 -25.45
CA SER A 163 5.37 38.55 -26.07
C SER A 163 5.53 39.76 -25.12
N PRO A 164 6.72 40.39 -25.05
CA PRO A 164 6.99 41.62 -24.31
C PRO A 164 6.46 42.81 -25.10
N CYS A 165 5.15 42.85 -25.37
CA CYS A 165 4.52 43.92 -26.12
C CYS A 165 3.62 44.76 -25.21
N SER A 166 3.65 46.10 -25.36
CA SER A 166 2.77 47.17 -24.82
C SER A 166 2.11 46.98 -23.43
N PRO A 167 1.94 48.03 -22.61
CA PRO A 167 1.34 47.88 -21.27
C PRO A 167 0.06 47.02 -21.22
N ARG A 168 -0.83 47.15 -22.22
CA ARG A 168 -2.09 46.39 -22.32
C ARG A 168 -1.94 44.91 -22.68
N LYS A 169 -0.93 44.54 -23.46
CA LYS A 169 -0.63 43.14 -23.82
C LYS A 169 0.25 42.48 -22.75
N GLY A 170 1.17 43.23 -22.14
CA GLY A 170 1.96 42.78 -20.99
C GLY A 170 1.09 42.38 -19.80
N LEU A 171 0.05 43.17 -19.46
CA LEU A 171 -0.92 42.80 -18.42
C LEU A 171 -1.65 41.48 -18.71
N LYS A 172 -2.06 41.24 -19.97
CA LYS A 172 -2.67 39.96 -20.37
C LYS A 172 -1.69 38.80 -20.27
N GLY A 173 -0.44 38.98 -20.71
CA GLY A 173 0.60 37.97 -20.59
C GLY A 173 0.90 37.62 -19.13
N LEU A 174 0.93 38.63 -18.26
CA LEU A 174 1.11 38.45 -16.82
C LEU A 174 -0.05 37.64 -16.21
N MET A 175 -1.30 37.94 -16.57
CA MET A 175 -2.46 37.16 -16.12
C MET A 175 -2.40 35.70 -16.57
N VAL A 176 -1.98 35.44 -17.82
CA VAL A 176 -1.81 34.06 -18.31
C VAL A 176 -0.72 33.33 -17.54
N LEU A 177 0.40 33.98 -17.25
CA LEU A 177 1.48 33.42 -16.43
C LEU A 177 1.05 33.14 -14.99
N GLU A 178 0.27 34.03 -14.39
CA GLU A 178 -0.28 33.82 -13.04
C GLU A 178 -1.28 32.66 -13.01
N ASN A 179 -2.11 32.51 -14.03
CA ASN A 179 -2.98 31.35 -14.17
C ASN A 179 -2.18 30.05 -14.33
N ALA A 180 -1.12 30.07 -15.14
CA ALA A 180 -0.22 28.92 -15.31
C ALA A 180 0.47 28.54 -14.00
N LEU A 181 1.04 29.52 -13.28
CA LEU A 181 1.62 29.32 -11.95
C LEU A 181 0.59 28.76 -10.96
N ALA A 182 -0.64 29.27 -10.97
CA ALA A 182 -1.71 28.76 -10.11
C ALA A 182 -2.06 27.29 -10.41
N ILE A 183 -2.04 26.88 -11.69
CA ILE A 183 -2.22 25.47 -12.08
C ILE A 183 -1.09 24.60 -11.52
N ILE A 184 0.17 24.98 -11.76
CA ILE A 184 1.35 24.23 -11.29
C ILE A 184 1.38 24.15 -9.77
N ASN A 185 1.08 25.25 -9.07
CA ASN A 185 1.03 25.27 -7.61
C ASN A 185 -0.08 24.36 -7.07
N ARG A 186 -1.27 24.34 -7.69
CA ARG A 186 -2.32 23.39 -7.31
C ARG A 186 -1.88 21.94 -7.49
N LEU A 187 -1.19 21.61 -8.60
CA LEU A 187 -0.65 20.27 -8.82
C LEU A 187 0.37 19.90 -7.75
N LYS A 188 1.29 20.81 -7.41
CA LYS A 188 2.26 20.64 -6.32
C LYS A 188 1.56 20.36 -4.99
N GLN A 189 0.56 21.16 -4.61
CA GLN A 189 -0.20 20.94 -3.38
C GLN A 189 -0.92 19.59 -3.37
N ARG A 190 -1.54 19.21 -4.48
CA ARG A 190 -2.23 17.91 -4.60
C ARG A 190 -1.28 16.73 -4.52
N SER A 191 -0.12 16.82 -5.17
CA SER A 191 0.94 15.80 -5.04
C SER A 191 1.43 15.70 -3.59
N GLY A 192 1.61 16.83 -2.89
CA GLY A 192 1.96 16.84 -1.47
C GLY A 192 0.91 16.14 -0.60
N ALA A 193 -0.36 16.52 -0.76
CA ALA A 193 -1.47 15.92 -0.03
C ALA A 193 -1.59 14.41 -0.29
N LEU A 194 -1.48 13.97 -1.55
CA LEU A 194 -1.52 12.56 -1.90
C LEU A 194 -0.31 11.80 -1.30
N LYS A 195 0.88 12.40 -1.29
CA LYS A 195 2.06 11.79 -0.67
C LYS A 195 1.86 11.59 0.83
N THR A 196 1.34 12.59 1.55
CA THR A 196 1.01 12.47 2.98
C THR A 196 -0.04 11.38 3.22
N HIS A 197 -1.08 11.32 2.39
CA HIS A 197 -2.10 10.29 2.49
C HIS A 197 -1.54 8.87 2.24
N LEU A 198 -0.65 8.72 1.25
CA LEU A 198 0.04 7.44 0.99
C LEU A 198 0.95 7.03 2.16
N GLN A 199 1.62 7.98 2.82
CA GLN A 199 2.40 7.69 4.03
C GLN A 199 1.52 7.21 5.20
N GLU A 200 0.34 7.80 5.36
CA GLU A 200 -0.65 7.35 6.35
C GLU A 200 -1.13 5.93 6.05
N ILE A 201 -1.48 5.65 4.78
CA ILE A 201 -1.86 4.30 4.35
C ILE A 201 -0.73 3.31 4.59
N GLN A 202 0.52 3.67 4.28
CA GLN A 202 1.67 2.81 4.54
C GLN A 202 1.76 2.43 6.02
N LYS A 203 1.60 3.41 6.92
CA LYS A 203 1.59 3.17 8.38
C LYS A 203 0.46 2.23 8.78
N ASN A 204 -0.75 2.48 8.27
CA ASN A 204 -1.93 1.66 8.57
C ASN A 204 -1.77 0.22 8.06
N LEU A 205 -1.22 0.04 6.85
CA LEU A 205 -0.90 -1.28 6.29
C LEU A 205 0.16 -2.01 7.12
N ALA A 206 1.19 -1.31 7.59
CA ALA A 206 2.22 -1.91 8.44
C ALA A 206 1.61 -2.43 9.76
N THR A 207 0.73 -1.64 10.40
CA THR A 207 -0.02 -2.08 11.58
C THR A 207 -0.94 -3.26 11.27
N ALA A 208 -1.65 -3.24 10.14
CA ALA A 208 -2.50 -4.36 9.72
C ALA A 208 -1.70 -5.65 9.51
N ILE A 209 -0.52 -5.57 8.88
CA ILE A 209 0.38 -6.72 8.71
C ILE A 209 0.82 -7.28 10.06
N GLU A 210 1.18 -6.42 11.01
CA GLU A 210 1.60 -6.88 12.35
C GLU A 210 0.45 -7.56 13.10
N ASN A 211 -0.75 -6.98 13.04
CA ASN A 211 -1.95 -7.61 13.61
C ASN A 211 -2.25 -8.97 12.95
N HIS A 212 -2.11 -9.08 11.63
CA HIS A 212 -2.27 -10.35 10.92
C HIS A 212 -1.19 -11.38 11.29
N ARG A 213 0.06 -10.95 11.48
CA ARG A 213 1.14 -11.84 11.96
C ARG A 213 0.84 -12.36 13.37
N ALA A 214 0.41 -11.50 14.27
CA ALA A 214 0.02 -11.89 15.62
C ALA A 214 -1.17 -12.86 15.63
N ALA A 215 -2.18 -12.61 14.80
CA ALA A 215 -3.31 -13.51 14.64
C ALA A 215 -2.89 -14.88 14.08
N ASN A 216 -1.96 -14.91 13.12
CA ASN A 216 -1.46 -16.15 12.52
C ASN A 216 -0.55 -16.96 13.45
N SER A 217 0.16 -16.32 14.39
CA SER A 217 1.07 -17.02 15.31
C SER A 217 0.35 -17.61 16.53
N ALA A 218 -0.80 -17.05 16.92
CA ALA A 218 -1.52 -17.47 18.12
C ALA A 218 -1.86 -18.98 18.15
N PRO A 219 -2.43 -19.60 17.08
CA PRO A 219 -2.76 -21.03 17.09
C PRO A 219 -1.55 -21.94 17.34
N GLY A 220 -0.40 -21.63 16.75
CA GLY A 220 0.84 -22.41 16.91
C GLY A 220 1.36 -22.39 18.34
N SER A 221 1.34 -21.22 18.99
CA SER A 221 1.71 -21.07 20.39
C SER A 221 0.79 -21.87 21.32
N TYR A 222 -0.52 -21.91 21.05
CA TYR A 222 -1.45 -22.74 21.81
C TYR A 222 -1.21 -24.23 21.61
N GLU A 223 -0.88 -24.67 20.38
CA GLU A 223 -0.58 -26.07 20.11
C GLU A 223 0.70 -26.52 20.80
N GLN A 224 1.76 -25.70 20.77
CA GLN A 224 3.00 -25.98 21.47
C GLN A 224 2.78 -26.10 22.99
N ALA A 225 1.96 -25.23 23.58
CA ALA A 225 1.61 -25.31 24.99
C ALA A 225 0.81 -26.59 25.32
N ARG A 226 -0.11 -27.01 24.44
CA ARG A 226 -0.85 -28.28 24.58
C ARG A 226 0.08 -29.49 24.54
N GLU A 227 1.01 -29.52 23.58
CA GLU A 227 1.98 -30.62 23.47
C GLU A 227 2.91 -30.69 24.69
N PHE A 228 3.36 -29.56 25.20
CA PHE A 228 4.13 -29.51 26.44
C PHE A 228 3.36 -30.10 27.63
N LEU A 229 2.10 -29.71 27.83
CA LEU A 229 1.25 -30.24 28.90
C LEU A 229 0.99 -31.74 28.75
N ARG A 230 0.77 -32.21 27.51
CA ARG A 230 0.62 -33.64 27.22
C ARG A 230 1.89 -34.42 27.55
N ALA A 231 3.06 -33.91 27.16
CA ALA A 231 4.35 -34.51 27.48
C ALA A 231 4.58 -34.57 28.99
N ALA A 232 4.32 -33.48 29.71
CA ALA A 232 4.41 -33.43 31.17
C ALA A 232 3.49 -34.46 31.84
N ASN A 233 2.23 -34.55 31.41
CA ASN A 233 1.27 -35.54 31.93
C ASN A 233 1.75 -36.98 31.68
N ASN A 234 2.31 -37.26 30.50
CA ASN A 234 2.87 -38.58 30.18
C ASN A 234 4.08 -38.93 31.06
N LEU A 235 4.95 -37.96 31.36
CA LEU A 235 6.06 -38.15 32.29
C LEU A 235 5.55 -38.45 33.70
N ILE A 236 4.56 -37.70 34.19
CA ILE A 236 3.93 -37.94 35.50
C ILE A 236 3.36 -39.36 35.57
N LYS A 237 2.61 -39.80 34.55
CA LYS A 237 2.06 -41.16 34.48
C LYS A 237 3.16 -42.23 34.47
N LYS A 238 4.28 -41.98 33.79
CA LYS A 238 5.42 -42.90 33.75
C LYS A 238 6.09 -43.04 35.12
N GLU A 239 6.27 -41.93 35.83
CA GLU A 239 6.82 -41.94 37.20
C GLU A 239 5.86 -42.60 38.19
N GLN A 240 4.56 -42.35 38.11
CA GLN A 240 3.56 -43.08 38.93
C GLN A 240 3.63 -44.60 38.70
N LYS A 241 3.73 -45.05 37.45
CA LYS A 241 3.92 -46.47 37.14
C LYS A 241 5.24 -47.01 37.68
N ARG A 242 6.32 -46.23 37.68
CA ARG A 242 7.61 -46.62 38.28
C ARG A 242 7.52 -46.75 39.80
N ILE A 243 6.85 -45.83 40.47
CA ILE A 243 6.60 -45.86 41.92
C ILE A 243 5.76 -47.08 42.28
N LEU A 244 4.66 -47.34 41.57
CA LEU A 244 3.81 -48.52 41.80
C LEU A 244 4.58 -49.83 41.60
N LYS A 245 5.49 -49.90 40.63
CA LYS A 245 6.36 -51.07 40.43
C LYS A 245 7.43 -51.24 41.51
N ARG A 246 7.86 -50.15 42.17
CA ARG A 246 8.83 -50.18 43.28
C ARG A 246 8.19 -50.45 44.64
N SER A 247 6.88 -50.28 44.77
CA SER A 247 6.13 -50.47 46.02
C SER A 247 4.98 -51.47 45.87
N PRO A 248 5.23 -52.79 45.77
CA PRO A 248 4.15 -53.78 45.66
C PRO A 248 3.32 -53.98 46.94
N SER A 249 3.72 -53.40 48.08
CA SER A 249 3.27 -53.82 49.42
C SER A 249 2.36 -52.81 50.15
N LEU A 250 1.39 -52.21 49.45
CA LEU A 250 0.31 -51.41 50.08
C LEU A 250 -1.07 -51.74 49.52
N ILE A 251 -1.29 -53.00 49.14
CA ILE A 251 -2.65 -53.58 49.04
C ILE A 251 -2.86 -54.35 50.34
N PHE A 252 -3.63 -53.79 51.27
CA PHE A 252 -4.00 -54.42 52.53
C PHE A 252 -4.68 -55.78 52.27
N PRO A 253 -4.24 -56.90 52.88
CA PRO A 253 -5.12 -58.02 53.13
C PRO A 253 -5.78 -57.76 54.49
N HIS A 254 -6.96 -57.14 54.50
CA HIS A 254 -7.86 -57.26 55.65
C HIS A 254 -9.06 -58.08 55.22
N ASN A 255 -8.85 -59.40 55.17
CA ASN A 255 -9.90 -60.38 55.38
C ASN A 255 -9.28 -61.77 55.58
N GLU A 256 -8.79 -62.04 56.79
CA GLU A 256 -8.58 -63.41 57.27
C GLU A 256 -8.58 -63.43 58.80
N MET A 257 -9.77 -63.20 59.38
CA MET A 257 -10.05 -63.56 60.78
C MET A 257 -11.56 -63.77 60.96
N CYS A 258 -12.09 -64.74 60.23
CA CYS A 258 -13.33 -65.42 60.57
C CYS A 258 -13.13 -66.93 60.33
N ASP A 259 -13.48 -67.70 61.36
CA ASP A 259 -13.66 -69.15 61.37
C ASP A 259 -12.47 -70.05 61.03
N LYS A 260 -11.80 -70.52 62.09
CA LYS A 260 -11.42 -71.93 62.25
C LYS A 260 -11.09 -72.22 63.72
N ASN A 261 -12.04 -72.83 64.42
CA ASN A 261 -11.89 -74.05 65.24
C ASN A 261 -13.05 -74.18 66.24
N LEU A 262 -14.23 -74.46 65.70
CA LEU A 262 -15.22 -75.31 66.35
C LEU A 262 -14.94 -76.75 65.87
N LYS A 263 -14.85 -77.72 66.80
CA LYS A 263 -14.38 -79.13 66.68
C LYS A 263 -12.85 -79.21 66.93
N GLU A 264 -12.34 -79.84 67.98
CA GLU A 264 -12.66 -81.10 68.67
C GLU A 264 -12.36 -80.89 70.19
N GLY A 265 -12.92 -81.52 71.21
CA GLY A 265 -13.77 -82.71 71.36
C GLY A 265 -13.47 -83.32 72.73
N LYS A 266 -14.52 -83.57 73.52
CA LYS A 266 -14.60 -84.31 74.81
C LYS A 266 -14.18 -83.60 76.11
#